data_AF-A0A939LVJ7-F1
#
_entry.id   AF-A0A939LVJ7-F1
#
_cell.length_a   1.000
_cell.length_b   1.000
_cell.length_c   1.000
_cell.angle_alpha   90.00
_cell.angle_beta   90.00
_cell.angle_gamma   90.00
#
_symmetry.space_group_name_H-M   'P 1'
#
loop_
_entity.id
_entity.type
_entity.pdbx_description
1 polymer ?
#
loop_
_entity_poly.entity_id
_entity_poly.type
_entity_poly.pdbx_seq_one_letter_code
_entity_poly.pdbx_strand_id
1 'polypeptide(L)'
;MSIPDDELDRRLAALADPTPLIDPAAARALVREAAAPSRRRGRKRAWMIAGALALTGALAVPTTAVAIRLFEAQTGRVGAPGMTEELAGDEWIDLGAEDLDGDIASAAPRELPVPESIDWESTIVAVAGQFERSFGGENAEMQRIGIVSVYEREIWLAWLREWIEADRVGDDARRDTALAVLAEAPDWPTFVATDGGGIRFVMWSYIARIASDDPAVRRDAAQALLQQEVVDPLVWLEENPIDAMTGERIDVDEVIAGLSPTQAALRELWDGRDRTAVNDEIHAGIAEISDETDTTPGSQWWRDHERALREIAAAAGHPDPLPSARLDPAAGGEG
;
A
#
# COMPACT_ATOMS: atom_id res chain seq x y z
N MET A 1 -35.78 14.52 -19.54
CA MET A 1 -35.82 15.99 -19.63
C MET A 1 -34.39 16.42 -19.95
N SER A 2 -34.10 16.88 -21.17
CA SER A 2 -32.73 17.25 -21.57
C SER A 2 -32.44 18.67 -21.10
N ILE A 3 -31.33 18.86 -20.38
CA ILE A 3 -30.83 20.19 -20.05
C ILE A 3 -30.34 20.81 -21.37
N PRO A 4 -30.81 22.01 -21.73
CA PRO A 4 -30.35 22.66 -22.95
C PRO A 4 -28.90 23.13 -22.80
N ASP A 5 -28.13 23.06 -23.88
CA ASP A 5 -26.66 23.20 -23.87
C ASP A 5 -26.20 24.55 -23.29
N ASP A 6 -27.01 25.60 -23.42
CA ASP A 6 -26.75 26.94 -22.90
C ASP A 6 -26.85 27.03 -21.36
N GLU A 7 -27.60 26.14 -20.73
CA GLU A 7 -27.65 25.98 -19.27
C GLU A 7 -26.45 25.18 -18.75
N LEU A 8 -25.98 24.20 -19.53
CA LEU A 8 -24.77 23.43 -19.22
C LEU A 8 -23.52 24.31 -19.30
N ASP A 9 -23.38 25.08 -20.38
CA ASP A 9 -22.24 25.97 -20.62
C ASP A 9 -22.16 27.07 -19.54
N ARG A 10 -23.30 27.59 -19.09
CA ARG A 10 -23.36 28.59 -18.02
C ARG A 10 -22.93 28.03 -16.67
N ARG A 11 -23.24 26.75 -16.39
CA ARG A 11 -22.84 26.05 -15.17
C ARG A 11 -21.35 25.72 -15.18
N LEU A 12 -20.81 25.31 -16.32
CA LEU A 12 -19.38 25.08 -16.49
C LEU A 12 -18.57 26.37 -16.37
N ALA A 13 -19.08 27.47 -16.94
CA ALA A 13 -18.46 28.78 -16.81
C ALA A 13 -18.48 29.32 -15.36
N ALA A 14 -19.48 28.94 -14.55
CA ALA A 14 -19.57 29.33 -13.14
C ALA A 14 -18.60 28.57 -12.22
N LEU A 15 -18.04 27.45 -12.68
CA LEU A 15 -17.13 26.59 -11.92
C LEU A 15 -15.64 26.83 -12.23
N ALA A 16 -15.34 27.67 -13.22
CA ALA A 16 -13.98 27.99 -13.61
C ALA A 16 -13.58 29.38 -13.09
N ASP A 17 -13.08 29.45 -11.86
CA ASP A 17 -12.22 30.57 -11.42
C ASP A 17 -10.75 30.12 -11.52
N PRO A 18 -9.82 30.96 -12.04
CA PRO A 18 -8.52 30.49 -12.49
C PRO A 18 -7.46 30.66 -11.40
N THR A 19 -6.75 29.57 -11.09
CA THR A 19 -5.42 29.66 -10.47
C THR A 19 -4.45 28.69 -11.17
N PRO A 20 -3.19 29.09 -11.34
CA PRO A 20 -2.29 28.66 -12.41
C PRO A 20 -1.34 27.54 -11.89
N LEU A 21 -0.44 26.87 -12.62
CA LEU A 21 0.36 27.16 -13.81
C LEU A 21 0.61 25.82 -14.54
N ILE A 22 0.06 25.65 -15.73
CA ILE A 22 0.71 24.78 -16.74
C ILE A 22 1.23 25.72 -17.82
N ASP A 23 2.51 25.59 -18.12
CA ASP A 23 3.18 26.36 -19.17
C ASP A 23 2.38 26.25 -20.49
N PRO A 24 1.84 27.37 -21.02
CA PRO A 24 1.09 27.38 -22.27
C PRO A 24 1.91 26.90 -23.47
N ALA A 25 3.25 26.91 -23.39
CA ALA A 25 4.11 26.35 -24.42
C ALA A 25 4.12 24.81 -24.39
N ALA A 26 4.13 24.20 -23.21
CA ALA A 26 4.02 22.75 -23.03
C ALA A 26 2.67 22.22 -23.54
N ALA A 27 1.58 22.90 -23.18
CA ALA A 27 0.24 22.56 -23.68
C ALA A 27 0.14 22.67 -25.22
N ARG A 28 0.79 23.67 -25.82
CA ARG A 28 0.80 23.84 -27.28
C ARG A 28 1.72 22.86 -28.01
N ALA A 29 2.80 22.39 -27.37
CA ALA A 29 3.69 21.37 -27.93
C ALA A 29 2.94 20.03 -28.05
N LEU A 30 2.26 19.61 -26.97
CA LEU A 30 1.47 18.38 -26.93
C LEU A 30 0.31 18.40 -27.94
N VAL A 31 -0.38 19.54 -28.08
CA VAL A 31 -1.45 19.70 -29.08
C VAL A 31 -0.92 19.67 -30.52
N ARG A 32 0.29 20.21 -30.78
CA ARG A 32 0.90 20.14 -32.12
C ARG A 32 1.39 18.75 -32.48
N GLU A 33 1.90 18.02 -31.50
CA GLU A 33 2.36 16.64 -31.66
C GLU A 33 1.18 15.69 -31.91
N ALA A 34 0.07 15.89 -31.19
CA ALA A 34 -1.18 15.17 -31.41
C ALA A 34 -1.89 15.55 -32.73
N ALA A 35 -1.62 16.75 -33.29
CA ALA A 35 -2.20 17.21 -34.55
C ALA A 35 -1.41 16.81 -35.80
N ALA A 36 -0.29 16.08 -35.69
CA ALA A 36 0.47 15.61 -36.84
C ALA A 36 -0.27 14.46 -37.56
N PRO A 37 -0.80 14.66 -38.79
CA PRO A 37 -1.61 13.64 -39.45
C PRO A 37 -0.75 12.64 -40.21
N SER A 38 -0.78 11.37 -39.79
CA SER A 38 -0.29 10.23 -40.57
C SER A 38 -1.20 9.99 -41.78
N ARG A 39 -0.83 10.60 -42.92
CA ARG A 39 -1.43 10.30 -44.22
C ARG A 39 -0.86 8.99 -44.77
N ARG A 40 -1.64 7.90 -44.83
CA ARG A 40 -1.86 6.99 -46.00
C ARG A 40 -2.29 5.56 -45.63
N ARG A 41 -3.33 5.08 -46.35
CA ARG A 41 -3.82 3.68 -46.55
C ARG A 41 -4.46 3.02 -45.31
N GLY A 42 -5.64 2.40 -45.34
CA GLY A 42 -6.63 2.15 -46.39
C GLY A 42 -7.76 1.29 -45.80
N ARG A 43 -8.99 1.83 -45.80
CA ARG A 43 -10.32 1.20 -45.66
C ARG A 43 -10.40 -0.23 -45.07
N LYS A 44 -10.80 -0.34 -43.80
CA LYS A 44 -12.06 -1.01 -43.38
C LYS A 44 -12.67 -0.22 -42.20
N ARG A 45 -13.99 -0.12 -42.25
CA ARG A 45 -14.89 0.83 -41.56
C ARG A 45 -14.82 0.79 -40.04
N ALA A 46 -14.95 2.01 -39.47
CA ALA A 46 -15.76 2.43 -38.32
C ALA A 46 -15.60 1.58 -37.05
N TRP A 47 -15.07 2.09 -35.95
CA TRP A 47 -15.57 3.24 -35.20
C TRP A 47 -14.44 4.02 -34.53
N MET A 48 -14.42 5.34 -34.68
CA MET A 48 -13.75 6.28 -33.79
C MET A 48 -14.68 7.48 -33.58
N ILE A 49 -14.53 8.08 -32.40
CA ILE A 49 -14.96 9.40 -31.91
C ILE A 49 -16.23 9.41 -31.04
N ALA A 50 -16.00 9.39 -29.73
CA ALA A 50 -16.45 10.34 -28.69
C ALA A 50 -16.17 9.70 -27.31
N GLY A 51 -15.63 10.31 -26.28
CA GLY A 51 -15.21 11.69 -25.99
C GLY A 51 -14.60 11.69 -24.57
N ALA A 52 -13.68 12.63 -24.34
CA ALA A 52 -12.92 12.81 -23.11
C ALA A 52 -13.71 13.47 -21.96
N LEU A 53 -13.09 13.47 -20.77
CA LEU A 53 -13.35 14.17 -19.49
C LEU A 53 -14.01 13.35 -18.37
N ALA A 54 -13.20 13.04 -17.35
CA ALA A 54 -13.57 13.19 -15.94
C ALA A 54 -12.31 13.17 -15.06
N LEU A 55 -11.91 14.35 -14.58
CA LEU A 55 -10.99 14.53 -13.45
C LEU A 55 -11.79 15.29 -12.38
N THR A 56 -11.80 14.75 -11.15
CA THR A 56 -11.94 15.36 -9.80
C THR A 56 -13.01 14.74 -8.90
N GLY A 57 -12.56 14.26 -7.74
CA GLY A 57 -13.08 14.68 -6.42
C GLY A 57 -14.39 14.04 -5.94
N ALA A 58 -14.24 13.14 -4.96
CA ALA A 58 -15.22 12.63 -4.00
C ALA A 58 -16.66 13.18 -4.13
N LEU A 59 -17.54 12.38 -4.72
CA LEU A 59 -18.98 12.21 -4.45
C LEU A 59 -19.41 10.96 -5.25
N ALA A 60 -20.30 10.14 -4.68
CA ALA A 60 -20.63 8.79 -5.17
C ALA A 60 -21.17 8.71 -6.62
N VAL A 61 -20.94 7.54 -7.26
CA VAL A 61 -21.41 7.02 -8.59
C VAL A 61 -20.36 7.14 -9.72
N PRO A 62 -20.13 6.08 -10.54
CA PRO A 62 -18.84 5.79 -11.15
C PRO A 62 -18.60 6.73 -12.33
N THR A 63 -17.69 7.67 -12.14
CA THR A 63 -16.97 8.25 -13.28
C THR A 63 -16.27 7.10 -13.97
N THR A 64 -16.68 6.82 -15.20
CA THR A 64 -15.97 5.91 -16.10
C THR A 64 -14.56 6.43 -16.23
N ALA A 65 -13.66 5.89 -15.41
CA ALA A 65 -12.24 6.11 -15.55
C ALA A 65 -11.90 5.63 -16.96
N VAL A 66 -11.60 6.58 -17.84
CA VAL A 66 -10.85 6.25 -19.03
C VAL A 66 -9.48 5.88 -18.50
N ALA A 67 -9.31 4.61 -18.15
CA ALA A 67 -8.02 4.03 -17.85
C ALA A 67 -7.21 4.17 -19.14
N ILE A 68 -6.36 5.20 -19.19
CA ILE A 68 -5.29 5.22 -20.16
C ILE A 68 -4.40 4.06 -19.73
N ARG A 69 -4.54 2.92 -20.41
CA ARG A 69 -3.63 1.80 -20.21
C ARG A 69 -2.25 2.26 -20.67
N LEU A 70 -1.38 2.51 -19.71
CA LEU A 70 0.03 2.83 -19.94
C LEU A 70 0.86 1.58 -20.12
N PHE A 71 0.41 0.46 -19.53
CA PHE A 71 1.06 -0.84 -19.54
C PHE A 71 0.08 -1.94 -20.00
N GLU A 72 0.59 -2.99 -20.63
CA GLU A 72 -0.14 -4.21 -20.95
C GLU A 72 -0.56 -4.95 -19.68
N ALA A 73 0.24 -4.85 -18.62
CA ALA A 73 -0.08 -5.32 -17.27
C ALA A 73 -1.42 -4.78 -16.73
N GLN A 74 -1.89 -3.63 -17.21
CA GLN A 74 -3.17 -3.04 -16.78
C GLN A 74 -4.36 -3.75 -17.45
N THR A 75 -5.08 -4.55 -16.68
CA THR A 75 -6.19 -5.36 -17.19
C THR A 75 -7.45 -4.56 -17.46
N GLY A 76 -7.58 -3.35 -16.90
CA GLY A 76 -8.77 -2.51 -16.88
C GLY A 76 -9.94 -3.08 -16.07
N ARG A 77 -9.74 -4.21 -15.37
CA ARG A 77 -10.74 -4.83 -14.48
C ARG A 77 -10.55 -4.26 -13.09
N VAL A 78 -11.60 -3.67 -12.51
CA VAL A 78 -11.57 -3.10 -11.16
C VAL A 78 -12.38 -3.96 -10.19
N GLY A 79 -11.97 -4.00 -8.93
CA GLY A 79 -12.66 -4.73 -7.86
C GLY A 79 -14.10 -4.23 -7.66
N ALA A 80 -15.02 -5.17 -7.42
CA ALA A 80 -16.44 -4.89 -7.24
C ALA A 80 -16.75 -4.43 -5.81
N PRO A 81 -17.70 -3.49 -5.62
CA PRO A 81 -18.14 -3.12 -4.28
C PRO A 81 -18.86 -4.28 -3.59
N GLY A 82 -18.60 -4.45 -2.29
CA GLY A 82 -19.28 -5.43 -1.44
C GLY A 82 -18.66 -6.83 -1.42
N MET A 83 -17.54 -7.05 -2.11
CA MET A 83 -16.73 -8.25 -1.94
C MET A 83 -15.76 -8.06 -0.77
N THR A 84 -15.58 -9.10 0.05
CA THR A 84 -14.65 -9.07 1.19
C THR A 84 -13.20 -9.30 0.79
N GLU A 85 -12.98 -9.91 -0.38
CA GLU A 85 -11.65 -10.26 -0.92
C GLU A 85 -11.16 -9.28 -1.99
N GLU A 86 -11.97 -8.29 -2.38
CA GLU A 86 -11.60 -7.28 -3.38
C GLU A 86 -11.72 -5.88 -2.80
N LEU A 87 -10.69 -5.05 -3.00
CA LEU A 87 -10.81 -3.63 -2.78
C LEU A 87 -11.63 -3.00 -3.91
N ALA A 88 -12.77 -2.42 -3.55
CA ALA A 88 -13.66 -1.78 -4.50
C ALA A 88 -12.96 -0.64 -5.24
N GLY A 89 -12.99 -0.70 -6.57
CA GLY A 89 -12.40 0.33 -7.44
C GLY A 89 -10.90 0.19 -7.68
N ASP A 90 -10.21 -0.76 -7.04
CA ASP A 90 -8.80 -1.03 -7.32
C ASP A 90 -8.62 -1.95 -8.52
N GLU A 91 -7.66 -1.64 -9.38
CA GLU A 91 -7.43 -2.36 -10.64
C GLU A 91 -6.68 -3.67 -10.41
N TRP A 92 -7.11 -4.73 -11.09
CA TRP A 92 -6.37 -5.97 -11.21
C TRP A 92 -5.26 -5.83 -12.25
N ILE A 93 -4.07 -6.26 -11.90
CA ILE A 93 -2.85 -6.21 -12.71
C ILE A 93 -2.49 -7.63 -13.12
N ASP A 94 -2.19 -7.82 -14.40
CA ASP A 94 -1.66 -9.06 -14.96
C ASP A 94 -0.17 -9.17 -14.62
N LEU A 95 0.18 -10.11 -13.75
CA LEU A 95 1.53 -10.34 -13.28
C LEU A 95 2.37 -11.17 -14.29
N GLY A 96 1.77 -11.65 -15.38
CA GLY A 96 2.47 -12.31 -16.48
C GLY A 96 2.85 -11.36 -17.63
N ALA A 97 2.49 -10.08 -17.55
CA ALA A 97 2.74 -9.13 -18.64
C ALA A 97 4.22 -8.77 -18.80
N GLU A 98 4.68 -8.62 -20.05
CA GLU A 98 6.08 -8.30 -20.36
C GLU A 98 6.54 -6.94 -19.79
N ASP A 99 5.61 -6.02 -19.52
CA ASP A 99 5.88 -4.69 -19.00
C ASP A 99 5.48 -4.49 -17.52
N LEU A 100 5.29 -5.59 -16.78
CA LEU A 100 4.97 -5.58 -15.36
C LEU A 100 5.95 -4.71 -14.55
N ASP A 101 7.26 -4.80 -14.81
CA ASP A 101 8.28 -4.00 -14.11
C ASP A 101 8.01 -2.48 -14.23
N GLY A 102 7.53 -2.05 -15.40
CA GLY A 102 7.15 -0.66 -15.64
C GLY A 102 5.93 -0.25 -14.81
N ASP A 103 4.93 -1.13 -14.73
CA ASP A 103 3.75 -0.89 -13.90
C ASP A 103 4.10 -0.87 -12.39
N ILE A 104 4.93 -1.82 -11.93
CA ILE A 104 5.46 -1.86 -10.56
C ILE A 104 6.24 -0.59 -10.22
N ALA A 105 7.10 -0.11 -11.11
CA ALA A 105 7.86 1.14 -10.90
C ALA A 105 6.94 2.38 -10.83
N SER A 106 5.82 2.35 -11.57
CA SER A 106 4.80 3.41 -11.57
C SER A 106 3.93 3.41 -10.31
N ALA A 107 3.85 2.29 -9.59
CA ALA A 107 3.07 2.14 -8.36
C ALA A 107 3.81 2.61 -7.08
N ALA A 108 5.11 2.90 -7.17
CA ALA A 108 5.91 3.32 -6.02
C ALA A 108 5.36 4.63 -5.37
N PRO A 109 5.02 4.62 -4.06
CA PRO A 109 4.38 5.72 -3.34
C PRO A 109 5.42 6.78 -2.94
N ARG A 110 5.90 7.55 -3.92
CA ARG A 110 7.00 8.52 -3.75
C ARG A 110 6.64 9.74 -2.88
N GLU A 111 5.36 9.89 -2.54
CA GLU A 111 4.84 10.91 -1.63
C GLU A 111 5.04 10.56 -0.15
N LEU A 112 5.28 9.29 0.19
CA LEU A 112 5.50 8.87 1.57
C LEU A 112 6.88 9.30 2.07
N PRO A 113 7.02 9.60 3.38
CA PRO A 113 8.32 9.92 3.96
C PRO A 113 9.22 8.70 3.90
N VAL A 114 10.37 8.82 3.24
CA VAL A 114 11.40 7.77 3.18
C VAL A 114 12.68 8.22 3.89
N PRO A 115 13.41 7.32 4.56
CA PRO A 115 14.71 7.66 5.11
C PRO A 115 15.75 7.81 3.99
N GLU A 116 16.86 8.50 4.25
CA GLU A 116 17.94 8.69 3.27
C GLU A 116 18.58 7.36 2.80
N SER A 117 18.39 6.29 3.55
CA SER A 117 18.87 4.94 3.20
C SER A 117 18.07 4.25 2.11
N ILE A 118 16.89 4.75 1.73
CA ILE A 118 16.11 4.23 0.61
C ILE A 118 16.68 4.74 -0.71
N ASP A 119 17.12 3.80 -1.55
CA ASP A 119 17.37 4.01 -2.97
C ASP A 119 16.20 3.44 -3.78
N TRP A 120 15.39 4.33 -4.36
CA TRP A 120 14.21 3.93 -5.12
C TRP A 120 14.53 3.01 -6.30
N GLU A 121 15.67 3.18 -6.98
CA GLU A 121 16.02 2.31 -8.11
C GLU A 121 16.23 0.87 -7.64
N SER A 122 17.05 0.68 -6.61
CA SER A 122 17.29 -0.64 -6.01
C SER A 122 16.03 -1.23 -5.37
N THR A 123 15.19 -0.42 -4.73
CA THR A 123 13.92 -0.88 -4.14
C THR A 123 12.95 -1.36 -5.22
N ILE A 124 12.79 -0.61 -6.33
CA ILE A 124 11.91 -1.00 -7.44
C ILE A 124 12.36 -2.35 -8.03
N VAL A 125 13.67 -2.52 -8.26
CA VAL A 125 14.23 -3.79 -8.78
C VAL A 125 13.97 -4.94 -7.81
N ALA A 126 14.13 -4.73 -6.51
CA ALA A 126 13.86 -5.76 -5.52
C ALA A 126 12.37 -6.16 -5.47
N VAL A 127 11.47 -5.18 -5.51
CA VAL A 127 10.01 -5.42 -5.53
C VAL A 127 9.61 -6.15 -6.80
N ALA A 128 10.08 -5.71 -7.97
CA ALA A 128 9.82 -6.40 -9.24
C ALA A 128 10.30 -7.86 -9.21
N GLY A 129 11.53 -8.09 -8.74
CA GLY A 129 12.06 -9.45 -8.59
C GLY A 129 11.30 -10.30 -7.58
N GLN A 130 10.72 -9.70 -6.53
CA GLN A 130 9.84 -10.41 -5.61
C GLN A 130 8.57 -10.88 -6.33
N PHE A 131 7.92 -10.01 -7.12
CA PHE A 131 6.73 -10.38 -7.88
C PHE A 131 7.02 -11.46 -8.93
N GLU A 132 8.15 -11.36 -9.65
CA GLU A 132 8.58 -12.38 -10.60
C GLU A 132 8.76 -13.75 -9.91
N ARG A 133 9.41 -13.81 -8.75
CA ARG A 133 9.61 -15.07 -8.02
C ARG A 133 8.33 -15.65 -7.43
N SER A 134 7.49 -14.80 -6.85
CA SER A 134 6.26 -15.25 -6.16
C SER A 134 5.10 -15.55 -7.10
N PHE A 135 5.07 -14.92 -8.28
CA PHE A 135 3.91 -14.94 -9.18
C PHE A 135 4.23 -15.10 -10.66
N GLY A 136 5.49 -15.41 -11.04
CA GLY A 136 5.97 -15.53 -12.43
C GLY A 136 5.40 -16.70 -13.25
N GLY A 137 4.12 -17.00 -13.09
CA GLY A 137 3.38 -18.00 -13.87
C GLY A 137 2.29 -17.36 -14.73
N GLU A 138 1.89 -18.07 -15.80
CA GLU A 138 0.79 -17.63 -16.67
C GLU A 138 -0.53 -17.48 -15.88
N ASN A 139 -1.24 -16.36 -16.09
CA ASN A 139 -2.55 -16.03 -15.50
C ASN A 139 -2.55 -15.66 -14.00
N ALA A 140 -1.41 -15.23 -13.44
CA ALA A 140 -1.39 -14.62 -12.12
C ALA A 140 -1.90 -13.17 -12.20
N GLU A 141 -2.91 -12.82 -11.41
CA GLU A 141 -3.41 -11.45 -11.30
C GLU A 141 -3.45 -11.02 -9.83
N MET A 142 -3.16 -9.76 -9.56
CA MET A 142 -3.28 -9.16 -8.22
C MET A 142 -3.85 -7.76 -8.32
N GLN A 143 -4.61 -7.33 -7.31
CA GLN A 143 -5.02 -5.93 -7.21
C GLN A 143 -3.80 -5.02 -7.00
N ARG A 144 -3.78 -3.86 -7.67
CA ARG A 144 -2.67 -2.89 -7.65
C ARG A 144 -2.26 -2.49 -6.25
N ILE A 145 -3.21 -2.42 -5.31
CA ILE A 145 -2.94 -2.15 -3.90
C ILE A 145 -1.96 -3.16 -3.29
N GLY A 146 -1.92 -4.40 -3.77
CA GLY A 146 -0.93 -5.39 -3.34
C GLY A 146 0.49 -5.05 -3.77
N ILE A 147 0.68 -4.35 -4.89
CA ILE A 147 1.99 -3.83 -5.29
C ILE A 147 2.38 -2.65 -4.39
N VAL A 148 1.44 -1.74 -4.12
CA VAL A 148 1.67 -0.57 -3.25
C VAL A 148 1.95 -1.01 -1.80
N SER A 149 1.30 -2.07 -1.31
CA SER A 149 1.49 -2.60 0.05
C SER A 149 2.92 -3.10 0.27
N VAL A 150 3.53 -3.71 -0.75
CA VAL A 150 4.94 -4.14 -0.69
C VAL A 150 5.86 -2.93 -0.56
N TYR A 151 5.61 -1.84 -1.28
CA TYR A 151 6.40 -0.61 -1.11
C TYR A 151 6.20 0.04 0.27
N GLU A 152 4.96 0.18 0.75
CA GLU A 152 4.70 0.71 2.10
C GLU A 152 5.42 -0.13 3.17
N ARG A 153 5.39 -1.45 3.03
CA ARG A 153 6.15 -2.35 3.90
C ARG A 153 7.67 -2.11 3.82
N GLU A 154 8.24 -1.94 2.63
CA GLU A 154 9.67 -1.65 2.49
C GLU A 154 10.08 -0.32 3.13
N ILE A 155 9.25 0.71 3.02
CA ILE A 155 9.49 2.01 3.67
C ILE A 155 9.38 1.88 5.19
N TRP A 156 8.38 1.15 5.68
CA TRP A 156 8.22 0.83 7.10
C TRP A 156 9.46 0.14 7.68
N LEU A 157 9.94 -0.89 7.00
CA LEU A 157 11.15 -1.62 7.40
C LEU A 157 12.41 -0.74 7.36
N ALA A 158 12.51 0.18 6.41
CA ALA A 158 13.62 1.11 6.36
C ALA A 158 13.63 2.07 7.56
N TRP A 159 12.46 2.57 7.99
CA TRP A 159 12.39 3.38 9.22
C TRP A 159 12.68 2.56 10.49
N LEU A 160 12.28 1.28 10.54
CA LEU A 160 12.66 0.39 11.63
C LEU A 160 14.19 0.20 11.69
N ARG A 161 14.82 0.05 10.53
CA ARG A 161 16.28 -0.03 10.41
C ARG A 161 16.95 1.23 10.94
N GLU A 162 16.50 2.41 10.49
CA GLU A 162 17.01 3.71 10.98
C GLU A 162 16.91 3.82 12.50
N TRP A 163 15.78 3.42 13.06
CA TRP A 163 15.56 3.43 14.51
C TRP A 163 16.55 2.51 15.24
N ILE A 164 16.73 1.28 14.78
CA ILE A 164 17.64 0.30 15.40
C ILE A 164 19.10 0.76 15.32
N GLU A 165 19.53 1.28 14.17
CA GLU A 165 20.88 1.81 13.99
C GLU A 165 21.13 3.01 14.90
N ALA A 166 20.17 3.93 15.00
CA ALA A 166 20.24 5.10 15.87
C ALA A 166 20.31 4.72 17.35
N ASP A 167 19.47 3.79 17.83
CA ASP A 167 19.50 3.34 19.23
C ASP A 167 20.84 2.66 19.59
N ARG A 168 21.45 1.93 18.65
CA ARG A 168 22.76 1.27 18.86
C ARG A 168 23.90 2.25 19.10
N VAL A 169 23.89 3.40 18.41
CA VAL A 169 24.93 4.41 18.54
C VAL A 169 24.57 5.52 19.54
N GLY A 170 23.37 5.47 20.13
CA GLY A 170 22.88 6.47 21.07
C GLY A 170 22.52 7.81 20.41
N ASP A 171 22.11 7.80 19.14
CA ASP A 171 21.63 8.98 18.43
C ASP A 171 20.13 9.18 18.70
N ASP A 172 19.83 9.87 19.80
CA ASP A 172 18.45 10.10 20.23
C ASP A 172 17.65 10.88 19.18
N ALA A 173 18.25 11.86 18.49
CA ALA A 173 17.54 12.68 17.50
C ALA A 173 17.13 11.86 16.26
N ARG A 174 18.04 11.02 15.75
CA ARG A 174 17.73 10.11 14.64
C ARG A 174 16.71 9.04 15.05
N ARG A 175 16.82 8.51 16.28
CA ARG A 175 15.86 7.55 16.84
C ARG A 175 14.46 8.15 16.95
N ASP A 176 14.35 9.36 17.49
CA ASP A 176 13.06 10.04 17.69
C ASP A 176 12.42 10.43 16.34
N THR A 177 13.24 10.83 15.36
CA THR A 177 12.76 11.09 13.98
C THR A 177 12.19 9.82 13.35
N ALA A 178 12.91 8.70 13.43
CA ALA A 178 12.42 7.42 12.92
C ALA A 178 11.15 6.98 13.66
N LEU A 179 11.11 7.11 14.99
CA LEU A 179 9.94 6.76 15.79
C LEU A 179 8.70 7.58 15.42
N ALA A 180 8.86 8.89 15.15
CA ALA A 180 7.76 9.74 14.73
C ALA A 180 7.13 9.26 13.41
N VAL A 181 7.95 8.91 12.42
CA VAL A 181 7.44 8.38 11.14
C VAL A 181 6.85 6.99 11.32
N LEU A 182 7.47 6.13 12.15
CA LEU A 182 6.89 4.82 12.49
C LEU A 182 5.51 4.99 13.15
N ALA A 183 5.32 5.98 14.02
CA ALA A 183 4.02 6.22 14.68
C ALA A 183 2.91 6.61 13.70
N GLU A 184 3.24 7.28 12.59
CA GLU A 184 2.32 7.66 11.51
C GLU A 184 2.07 6.54 10.49
N ALA A 185 3.00 5.58 10.36
CA ALA A 185 2.94 4.57 9.31
C ALA A 185 1.66 3.71 9.29
N PRO A 186 1.08 3.30 10.44
CA PRO A 186 -0.18 2.56 10.41
C PRO A 186 -1.35 3.34 9.78
N ASP A 187 -1.23 4.65 9.57
CA ASP A 187 -2.22 5.47 8.87
C ASP A 187 -1.93 5.67 7.37
N TRP A 188 -0.88 5.05 6.84
CA TRP A 188 -0.62 5.10 5.39
C TRP A 188 -1.75 4.43 4.60
N PRO A 189 -2.04 4.92 3.38
CA PRO A 189 -3.26 4.55 2.67
C PRO A 189 -3.44 3.05 2.48
N THR A 190 -2.36 2.31 2.19
CA THR A 190 -2.47 0.87 1.92
C THR A 190 -2.65 0.07 3.20
N PHE A 191 -1.93 0.40 4.28
CA PHE A 191 -2.16 -0.24 5.58
C PHE A 191 -3.59 -0.03 6.07
N VAL A 192 -4.17 1.16 5.89
CA VAL A 192 -5.57 1.44 6.23
C VAL A 192 -6.53 0.62 5.37
N ALA A 193 -6.29 0.56 4.06
CA ALA A 193 -7.17 -0.13 3.13
C ALA A 193 -7.10 -1.67 3.25
N THR A 194 -5.99 -2.22 3.78
CA THR A 194 -5.77 -3.67 3.90
C THR A 194 -5.81 -4.20 5.34
N ASP A 195 -6.07 -3.34 6.33
CA ASP A 195 -5.94 -3.64 7.77
C ASP A 195 -6.65 -4.92 8.22
N GLY A 196 -7.79 -5.27 7.60
CA GLY A 196 -8.59 -6.46 7.96
C GLY A 196 -9.05 -6.49 9.43
N GLY A 197 -8.75 -5.44 10.21
CA GLY A 197 -8.92 -5.35 11.65
C GLY A 197 -7.79 -5.95 12.49
N GLY A 198 -6.54 -5.98 11.99
CA GLY A 198 -5.41 -6.53 12.76
C GLY A 198 -4.05 -5.90 12.49
N ILE A 199 -3.71 -5.58 11.24
CA ILE A 199 -2.37 -5.13 10.84
C ILE A 199 -1.96 -3.88 11.62
N ARG A 200 -2.80 -2.84 11.61
CA ARG A 200 -2.53 -1.56 12.26
C ARG A 200 -2.45 -1.69 13.78
N PHE A 201 -3.28 -2.57 14.36
CA PHE A 201 -3.21 -2.87 15.78
C PHE A 201 -1.86 -3.50 16.16
N VAL A 202 -1.38 -4.49 15.39
CA VAL A 202 -0.06 -5.10 15.61
C VAL A 202 1.04 -4.05 15.47
N MET A 203 1.00 -3.24 14.41
CA MET A 203 2.00 -2.19 14.18
C MET A 203 2.09 -1.22 15.36
N TRP A 204 0.96 -0.66 15.81
CA TRP A 204 0.96 0.23 16.99
C TRP A 204 1.36 -0.49 18.27
N SER A 205 1.06 -1.79 18.41
CA SER A 205 1.50 -2.58 19.56
C SER A 205 3.02 -2.70 19.66
N TYR A 206 3.71 -2.81 18.52
CA TYR A 206 5.17 -2.71 18.45
C TYR A 206 5.63 -1.28 18.74
N ILE A 207 5.06 -0.28 18.06
CA ILE A 207 5.48 1.13 18.20
C ILE A 207 5.37 1.59 19.66
N ALA A 208 4.28 1.26 20.36
CA ALA A 208 4.10 1.62 21.76
C ALA A 208 5.21 1.03 22.67
N ARG A 209 5.67 -0.20 22.38
CA ARG A 209 6.78 -0.82 23.12
C ARG A 209 8.14 -0.25 22.71
N ILE A 210 8.34 0.05 21.43
CA ILE A 210 9.52 0.73 20.88
C ILE A 210 9.66 2.16 21.46
N ALA A 211 8.54 2.82 21.76
CA ALA A 211 8.50 4.13 22.39
C ALA A 211 8.79 4.11 23.91
N SER A 212 9.02 2.93 24.50
CA SER A 212 9.28 2.80 25.95
C SER A 212 10.56 3.51 26.40
N ASP A 213 10.47 4.21 27.54
CA ASP A 213 11.62 4.79 28.23
C ASP A 213 12.63 3.73 28.69
N ASP A 214 12.18 2.49 28.94
CA ASP A 214 13.05 1.36 29.29
C ASP A 214 13.82 0.86 28.06
N PRO A 215 15.17 1.01 28.03
CA PRO A 215 16.00 0.59 26.90
C PRO A 215 15.91 -0.89 26.55
N ALA A 216 15.66 -1.77 27.54
CA ALA A 216 15.54 -3.19 27.29
C ALA A 216 14.24 -3.50 26.55
N VAL A 217 13.12 -2.93 27.03
CA VAL A 217 11.79 -3.12 26.44
C VAL A 217 11.76 -2.62 25.00
N ARG A 218 12.23 -1.40 24.72
CA ARG A 218 12.20 -0.86 23.36
C ARG A 218 13.06 -1.64 22.37
N ARG A 219 14.25 -2.08 22.80
CA ARG A 219 15.16 -2.87 21.95
C ARG A 219 14.59 -4.24 21.65
N ASP A 220 14.03 -4.90 22.67
CA ASP A 220 13.42 -6.21 22.47
C ASP A 220 12.19 -6.09 21.56
N ALA A 221 11.36 -5.05 21.68
CA ALA A 221 10.25 -4.82 20.75
C ALA A 221 10.71 -4.56 19.31
N ALA A 222 11.72 -3.73 19.08
CA ALA A 222 12.23 -3.46 17.74
C ALA A 222 12.85 -4.71 17.10
N GLN A 223 13.56 -5.54 17.88
CA GLN A 223 14.14 -6.79 17.40
C GLN A 223 13.08 -7.89 17.22
N ALA A 224 12.01 -7.88 18.02
CA ALA A 224 10.86 -8.79 17.86
C ALA A 224 10.13 -8.52 16.54
N LEU A 225 9.87 -7.24 16.23
CA LEU A 225 9.31 -6.82 14.94
C LEU A 225 10.23 -7.21 13.77
N LEU A 226 11.54 -6.95 13.89
CA LEU A 226 12.52 -7.37 12.88
C LEU A 226 12.48 -8.88 12.65
N GLN A 227 12.46 -9.67 13.74
CA GLN A 227 12.37 -11.11 13.68
C GLN A 227 11.10 -11.53 12.93
N GLN A 228 9.93 -11.01 13.31
CA GLN A 228 8.65 -11.32 12.68
C GLN A 228 8.64 -11.01 11.18
N GLU A 229 9.17 -9.85 10.79
CA GLU A 229 9.05 -9.37 9.41
C GLU A 229 10.13 -9.94 8.47
N VAL A 230 11.31 -10.27 8.98
CA VAL A 230 12.46 -10.61 8.14
C VAL A 230 12.99 -12.02 8.42
N VAL A 231 13.06 -12.42 9.68
CA VAL A 231 13.74 -13.68 10.07
C VAL A 231 12.77 -14.85 10.03
N ASP A 232 11.62 -14.74 10.69
CA ASP A 232 10.64 -15.83 10.80
C ASP A 232 10.16 -16.34 9.42
N PRO A 233 9.91 -15.48 8.40
CA PRO A 233 9.58 -15.96 7.05
C PRO A 233 10.69 -16.81 6.42
N LEU A 234 11.96 -16.47 6.65
CA LEU A 234 13.09 -17.24 6.14
C LEU A 234 13.25 -18.57 6.89
N VAL A 235 13.14 -18.55 8.22
CA VAL A 235 13.15 -19.77 9.04
C VAL A 235 12.02 -20.70 8.62
N TRP A 236 10.82 -20.17 8.40
CA TRP A 236 9.68 -20.93 7.92
C TRP A 236 9.96 -21.58 6.56
N LEU A 237 10.59 -20.87 5.62
CA LEU A 237 11.00 -21.41 4.32
C LEU A 237 12.09 -22.49 4.43
N GLU A 238 13.03 -22.35 5.37
CA GLU A 238 14.03 -23.39 5.63
C GLU A 238 13.40 -24.68 6.16
N GLU A 239 12.41 -24.55 7.06
CA GLU A 239 11.67 -25.67 7.64
C GLU A 239 10.64 -26.27 6.67
N ASN A 240 10.09 -25.45 5.77
CA ASN A 240 9.05 -25.81 4.82
C ASN A 240 9.47 -25.41 3.38
N PRO A 241 10.53 -26.02 2.82
CA PRO A 241 11.10 -25.59 1.55
C PRO A 241 10.28 -26.07 0.36
N ILE A 242 8.97 -26.30 0.52
CA ILE A 242 8.07 -26.73 -0.55
C ILE A 242 7.03 -25.64 -0.72
N ASP A 243 6.98 -25.08 -1.91
CA ASP A 243 5.95 -24.13 -2.29
C ASP A 243 4.58 -24.82 -2.26
N ALA A 244 3.67 -24.29 -1.45
CA ALA A 244 2.38 -24.93 -1.20
C ALA A 244 1.47 -24.96 -2.45
N MET A 245 1.69 -24.07 -3.42
CA MET A 245 0.86 -23.98 -4.63
C MET A 245 1.37 -24.90 -5.75
N THR A 246 2.68 -24.95 -5.94
CA THR A 246 3.34 -25.67 -7.05
C THR A 246 3.83 -27.06 -6.64
N GLY A 247 4.09 -27.26 -5.35
CA GLY A 247 4.76 -28.46 -4.83
C GLY A 247 6.26 -28.50 -5.16
N GLU A 248 6.80 -27.43 -5.76
CA GLU A 248 8.21 -27.32 -6.09
C GLU A 248 9.04 -26.96 -4.87
N ARG A 249 10.33 -27.33 -4.89
CA ARG A 249 11.24 -26.99 -3.81
C ARG A 249 11.69 -25.54 -3.96
N ILE A 250 11.54 -24.75 -2.90
CA ILE A 250 12.05 -23.39 -2.80
C ILE A 250 13.55 -23.44 -2.51
N ASP A 251 14.34 -22.73 -3.31
CA ASP A 251 15.74 -22.46 -3.02
C ASP A 251 15.83 -21.26 -2.06
N VAL A 252 16.05 -21.53 -0.78
CA VAL A 252 16.11 -20.48 0.25
C VAL A 252 17.30 -19.56 0.03
N ASP A 253 18.43 -20.05 -0.51
CA ASP A 253 19.59 -19.20 -0.81
C ASP A 253 19.25 -18.20 -1.91
N GLU A 254 18.44 -18.61 -2.90
CA GLU A 254 17.91 -17.71 -3.93
C GLU A 254 16.95 -16.67 -3.34
N VAL A 255 16.07 -17.06 -2.42
CA VAL A 255 15.18 -16.12 -1.71
C VAL A 255 16.00 -15.11 -0.91
N ILE A 256 17.02 -15.56 -0.17
CA ILE A 256 17.93 -14.70 0.59
C ILE A 256 18.69 -13.75 -0.34
N ALA A 257 19.19 -14.24 -1.48
CA ALA A 257 19.88 -13.43 -2.48
C ALA A 257 18.95 -12.39 -3.14
N GLY A 258 17.64 -12.66 -3.17
CA GLY A 258 16.61 -11.79 -3.72
C GLY A 258 15.98 -10.81 -2.72
N LEU A 259 16.42 -10.79 -1.45
CA LEU A 259 15.94 -9.82 -0.46
C LEU A 259 16.22 -8.39 -0.93
N SER A 260 15.33 -7.46 -0.54
CA SER A 260 15.59 -6.04 -0.78
C SER A 260 16.83 -5.57 -0.01
N PRO A 261 17.48 -4.47 -0.43
CA PRO A 261 18.59 -3.89 0.35
C PRO A 261 18.20 -3.58 1.81
N THR A 262 16.95 -3.17 2.04
CA THR A 262 16.42 -2.90 3.38
C THR A 262 16.32 -4.18 4.21
N GLN A 263 15.71 -5.23 3.66
CA GLN A 263 15.55 -6.52 4.33
C GLN A 263 16.89 -7.19 4.62
N ALA A 264 17.81 -7.17 3.65
CA ALA A 264 19.17 -7.68 3.81
C ALA A 264 19.89 -6.94 4.94
N ALA A 265 19.80 -5.60 4.98
CA ALA A 265 20.41 -4.81 6.04
C ALA A 265 19.79 -5.09 7.42
N LEU A 266 18.46 -5.20 7.52
CA LEU A 266 17.78 -5.57 8.75
C LEU A 266 18.20 -6.95 9.24
N ARG A 267 18.32 -7.94 8.35
CA ARG A 267 18.79 -9.28 8.73
C ARG A 267 20.16 -9.23 9.40
N GLU A 268 21.08 -8.42 8.91
CA GLU A 268 22.39 -8.20 9.55
C GLU A 268 22.31 -7.44 10.87
N LEU A 269 21.22 -6.72 11.13
CA LEU A 269 20.93 -6.08 12.41
C LEU A 269 20.25 -7.01 13.42
N TRP A 270 19.84 -8.23 13.05
CA TRP A 270 19.27 -9.16 14.01
C TRP A 270 20.33 -9.64 15.01
N ASP A 271 20.00 -9.62 16.31
CA ASP A 271 20.96 -10.02 17.36
C ASP A 271 20.97 -11.53 17.68
N GLY A 272 20.20 -12.33 16.93
CA GLY A 272 20.13 -13.78 17.05
C GLY A 272 19.34 -14.29 18.26
N ARG A 273 18.74 -13.41 19.08
CA ARG A 273 17.88 -13.83 20.19
C ARG A 273 16.45 -14.05 19.69
N ASP A 274 15.91 -15.22 20.01
CA ASP A 274 14.50 -15.55 19.77
C ASP A 274 13.57 -14.72 20.66
N ARG A 275 12.60 -14.05 20.02
CA ARG A 275 11.58 -13.19 20.62
C ARG A 275 10.17 -13.61 20.25
N THR A 276 9.98 -14.86 19.85
CA THR A 276 8.65 -15.44 19.55
C THR A 276 7.64 -15.15 20.66
N ALA A 277 8.04 -15.24 21.93
CA ALA A 277 7.15 -14.92 23.06
C ALA A 277 6.65 -13.46 23.10
N VAL A 278 7.46 -12.50 22.64
CA VAL A 278 7.04 -11.09 22.52
C VAL A 278 6.04 -10.93 21.37
N ASN A 279 6.30 -11.61 20.24
CA ASN A 279 5.39 -11.63 19.09
C ASN A 279 4.04 -12.25 19.50
N ASP A 280 4.07 -13.41 20.15
CA ASP A 280 2.89 -14.12 20.65
C ASP A 280 2.07 -13.26 21.62
N GLU A 281 2.71 -12.53 22.53
CA GLU A 281 2.03 -11.60 23.44
C GLU A 281 1.31 -10.48 22.68
N ILE A 282 1.96 -9.91 21.66
CA ILE A 282 1.37 -8.84 20.83
C ILE A 282 0.16 -9.38 20.04
N HIS A 283 0.28 -10.55 19.43
CA HIS A 283 -0.80 -11.18 18.65
C HIS A 283 -1.95 -11.66 19.55
N ALA A 284 -1.66 -12.16 20.75
CA ALA A 284 -2.68 -12.51 21.73
C ALA A 284 -3.56 -11.30 22.11
N GLY A 285 -2.98 -10.10 22.11
CA GLY A 285 -3.72 -8.85 22.33
C GLY A 285 -4.88 -8.64 21.35
N ILE A 286 -4.77 -9.11 20.10
CA ILE A 286 -5.88 -9.04 19.11
C ILE A 286 -6.99 -10.01 19.48
N ALA A 287 -6.62 -11.25 19.82
CA ALA A 287 -7.58 -12.30 20.17
C ALA A 287 -8.40 -11.96 21.42
N GLU A 288 -7.89 -11.08 22.30
CA GLU A 288 -8.57 -10.61 23.50
C GLU A 288 -9.57 -9.48 23.26
N ILE A 289 -9.57 -8.83 22.08
CA ILE A 289 -10.42 -7.66 21.81
C ILE A 289 -11.91 -8.01 21.90
N SER A 290 -12.34 -9.14 21.34
CA SER A 290 -13.75 -9.60 21.40
C SER A 290 -13.91 -11.03 20.88
N ASP A 291 -15.05 -11.67 21.17
CA ASP A 291 -15.44 -12.98 20.61
C ASP A 291 -15.73 -12.82 19.11
N GLU A 292 -14.91 -13.45 18.25
CA GLU A 292 -14.83 -13.30 16.78
C GLU A 292 -16.09 -13.69 15.99
N THR A 293 -17.20 -14.01 16.66
CA THR A 293 -18.36 -14.60 15.99
C THR A 293 -19.15 -13.64 15.10
N ASP A 294 -18.96 -12.32 15.21
CA ASP A 294 -19.62 -11.33 14.36
C ASP A 294 -18.70 -10.20 13.92
N THR A 295 -18.16 -10.32 12.70
CA THR A 295 -17.33 -9.31 12.03
C THR A 295 -18.14 -8.39 11.10
N THR A 296 -19.48 -8.37 11.20
CA THR A 296 -20.31 -7.46 10.38
C THR A 296 -20.04 -6.00 10.73
N PRO A 297 -20.01 -5.07 9.76
CA PRO A 297 -19.77 -3.65 10.05
C PRO A 297 -20.68 -3.10 11.15
N GLY A 298 -20.09 -2.49 12.18
CA GLY A 298 -20.82 -1.95 13.35
C GLY A 298 -21.11 -2.96 14.46
N SER A 299 -20.70 -4.22 14.30
CA SER A 299 -20.80 -5.24 15.35
C SER A 299 -20.08 -4.81 16.64
N GLN A 300 -20.33 -5.56 17.72
CA GLN A 300 -19.62 -5.34 18.98
C GLN A 300 -18.10 -5.54 18.80
N TRP A 301 -17.69 -6.51 17.98
CA TRP A 301 -16.29 -6.76 17.64
C TRP A 301 -15.61 -5.53 17.04
N TRP A 302 -16.22 -4.89 16.03
CA TRP A 302 -15.64 -3.68 15.42
C TRP A 302 -15.56 -2.50 16.39
N ARG A 303 -16.54 -2.33 17.29
CA ARG A 303 -16.51 -1.28 18.31
C ARG A 303 -15.41 -1.52 19.34
N ASP A 304 -15.22 -2.76 19.76
CA ASP A 304 -14.14 -3.13 20.66
C ASP A 304 -12.77 -2.98 19.98
N HIS A 305 -12.67 -3.37 18.71
CA HIS A 305 -11.46 -3.19 17.90
C HIS A 305 -11.12 -1.70 17.71
N GLU A 306 -12.06 -0.85 17.33
CA GLU A 306 -11.83 0.60 17.22
C GLU A 306 -11.39 1.23 18.55
N ARG A 307 -11.96 0.77 19.67
CA ARG A 307 -11.52 1.21 21.01
C ARG A 307 -10.08 0.78 21.27
N ALA A 308 -9.78 -0.50 21.08
CA ALA A 308 -8.45 -1.06 21.31
C ALA A 308 -7.40 -0.39 20.41
N LEU A 309 -7.75 -0.13 19.14
CA LEU A 309 -6.91 0.57 18.18
C LEU A 309 -6.59 2.00 18.64
N ARG A 310 -7.59 2.75 19.13
CA ARG A 310 -7.39 4.09 19.72
C ARG A 310 -6.50 4.05 20.95
N GLU A 311 -6.72 3.09 21.85
CA GLU A 311 -5.92 2.93 23.06
C GLU A 311 -4.46 2.64 22.73
N ILE A 312 -4.19 1.73 21.79
CA ILE A 312 -2.82 1.37 21.43
C ILE A 312 -2.12 2.44 20.60
N ALA A 313 -2.83 3.12 19.69
CA ALA A 313 -2.29 4.27 18.96
C ALA A 313 -1.94 5.42 19.92
N ALA A 314 -2.79 5.70 20.91
CA ALA A 314 -2.49 6.70 21.94
C ALA A 314 -1.26 6.31 22.78
N ALA A 315 -1.11 5.03 23.11
CA ALA A 315 0.09 4.51 23.77
C ALA A 315 1.36 4.62 22.89
N ALA A 316 1.20 4.56 21.57
CA ALA A 316 2.26 4.82 20.59
C ALA A 316 2.51 6.33 20.34
N GLY A 317 1.83 7.23 21.04
CA GLY A 317 1.96 8.69 20.87
C GLY A 317 1.19 9.26 19.69
N HIS A 318 0.33 8.48 19.04
CA HIS A 318 -0.47 8.89 17.89
C HIS A 318 -1.89 9.35 18.32
N PRO A 319 -2.27 10.62 18.08
CA PRO A 319 -3.59 11.12 18.46
C PRO A 319 -4.68 10.67 17.47
N ASP A 320 -5.60 9.82 17.93
CA ASP A 320 -6.81 9.33 17.24
C ASP A 320 -6.56 8.68 15.85
N PRO A 321 -6.37 7.34 15.79
CA PRO A 321 -6.12 6.60 14.56
C PRO A 321 -7.33 6.42 13.65
N LEU A 322 -8.52 6.91 14.02
CA LEU A 322 -9.68 6.77 13.13
C LEU A 322 -9.72 7.94 12.15
N PRO A 323 -9.68 7.69 10.83
CA PRO A 323 -10.05 8.73 9.90
C PRO A 323 -11.49 9.18 10.20
N SER A 324 -11.72 10.49 10.17
CA SER A 324 -13.02 11.16 10.40
C SER A 324 -14.20 10.65 9.54
N ALA A 325 -13.97 9.69 8.64
CA ALA A 325 -14.95 9.14 7.72
C ALA A 325 -14.71 7.65 7.48
N ARG A 326 -15.15 6.79 8.40
CA ARG A 326 -15.69 5.50 7.94
C ARG A 326 -17.04 5.80 7.31
N LEU A 327 -17.12 5.56 6.01
CA LEU A 327 -18.36 5.56 5.23
C LEU A 327 -19.40 4.76 5.99
N ASP A 328 -20.45 5.44 6.41
CA ASP A 328 -21.64 4.84 6.97
C ASP A 328 -22.23 3.87 5.92
N PRO A 329 -22.21 2.54 6.14
CA PRO A 329 -22.77 1.59 5.17
C PRO A 329 -24.29 1.76 5.02
N ALA A 330 -24.94 2.54 5.90
CA ALA A 330 -26.37 2.81 5.85
C ALA A 330 -26.79 3.93 4.87
N ALA A 331 -25.86 4.73 4.33
CA ALA A 331 -26.22 5.89 3.50
C ALA A 331 -26.69 5.56 2.07
N GLY A 332 -26.65 4.29 1.64
CA GLY A 332 -27.09 3.84 0.31
C GLY A 332 -28.50 3.25 0.25
N GLY A 333 -29.27 3.31 1.34
CA GLY A 333 -30.47 2.50 1.54
C GLY A 333 -31.82 3.20 1.46
N GLU A 334 -31.97 4.41 0.91
CA GLU A 334 -33.30 4.98 0.63
C GLU A 334 -33.28 5.82 -0.66
N GLY A 335 -33.95 5.33 -1.71
CA GLY A 335 -34.14 6.01 -2.99
C GLY A 335 -34.84 5.17 -4.04
#